data_AF-A0A9P6X2Y4-F1
#
_entry.id   AF-A0A9P6X2Y4-F1
#
_cell.length_a   1.000
_cell.length_b   1.000
_cell.length_c   1.000
_cell.angle_alpha   90.00
_cell.angle_beta   90.00
_cell.angle_gamma   90.00
#
_symmetry.space_group_name_H-M   'P 1'
#
loop_
_entity.id
_entity.type
_entity.pdbx_description
1 polymer ?
#
loop_
_entity_poly.entity_id
_entity_poly.type
_entity_poly.pdbx_seq_one_letter_code
_entity_poly.pdbx_strand_id
1 'polypeptide(L)'
;MFAVLSSTISNLLGKNQVAVIEPSNKHYHQPLWTYVGITTFDPENNTLRLADGQTVGYDYLIVAAGGNALFTFPTTPLKCPGAPTKITFLAEEVFRLTGVRDKTNVIYNHGGTQIFGIEYFAHAIEKLADERGIKRNFYTNYKNGELKTFEYDFIHIAPPQGPPNFIKESKLVDANGWVDVNKDTLRHNKYSNVFALGDCSSLPTSKIADLQGKKVEQAVYDGYSSCPMIFSRDRLILAEYSGYTSMPLETFSFDQRKLSKVSQYLNKEIGRPQV
;
A
#
# COMPACT_ATOMS: atom_id res chain seq x y z
N MET A 1 -11.46 -7.17 -1.11
CA MET A 1 -11.32 -8.00 -2.34
C MET A 1 -12.06 -9.34 -2.24
N PHE A 2 -11.66 -10.29 -1.38
CA PHE A 2 -12.28 -11.63 -1.30
C PHE A 2 -13.79 -11.64 -1.00
N ALA A 3 -14.26 -10.75 -0.12
CA ALA A 3 -15.70 -10.62 0.18
C ALA A 3 -16.52 -10.13 -1.03
N VAL A 4 -15.96 -9.23 -1.85
CA VAL A 4 -16.64 -8.69 -3.04
C VAL A 4 -16.71 -9.75 -4.14
N LEU A 5 -15.63 -10.51 -4.35
CA LEU A 5 -15.60 -11.57 -5.36
C LEU A 5 -16.56 -12.71 -5.01
N SER A 6 -16.51 -13.21 -3.76
CA SER A 6 -17.43 -14.27 -3.31
C SER A 6 -18.89 -13.83 -3.41
N SER A 7 -19.21 -12.58 -3.05
CA SER A 7 -20.54 -12.00 -3.25
C SER A 7 -20.95 -11.97 -4.73
N THR A 8 -20.07 -11.47 -5.60
CA THR A 8 -20.32 -11.39 -7.05
C THR A 8 -20.56 -12.77 -7.65
N ILE A 9 -19.71 -13.75 -7.35
CA ILE A 9 -19.85 -15.13 -7.86
C ILE A 9 -21.10 -15.80 -7.26
N SER A 10 -21.41 -15.57 -5.99
CA SER A 10 -22.61 -16.11 -5.35
C SER A 10 -23.89 -15.59 -6.00
N ASN A 11 -23.90 -14.35 -6.48
CA ASN A 11 -25.03 -13.80 -7.24
C ASN A 11 -25.18 -14.43 -8.63
N LEU A 12 -24.08 -14.93 -9.22
CA LEU A 12 -24.09 -15.57 -10.53
C LEU A 12 -24.42 -17.07 -10.45
N LEU A 13 -23.83 -17.80 -9.50
CA LEU A 13 -23.91 -19.26 -9.40
C LEU A 13 -24.90 -19.75 -8.34
N GLY A 14 -25.31 -18.87 -7.42
CA GLY A 14 -26.11 -19.20 -6.25
C GLY A 14 -25.27 -19.39 -4.98
N LYS A 15 -25.83 -18.98 -3.82
CA LYS A 15 -25.10 -18.93 -2.53
C LYS A 15 -24.51 -20.26 -2.07
N ASN A 16 -25.15 -21.38 -2.38
CA ASN A 16 -24.70 -22.72 -1.95
C ASN A 16 -23.68 -23.35 -2.92
N GLN A 17 -23.28 -22.64 -3.98
CA GLN A 17 -22.31 -23.10 -4.97
C GLN A 17 -20.92 -22.49 -4.77
N VAL A 18 -20.75 -21.64 -3.74
CA VAL A 18 -19.51 -20.90 -3.48
C VAL A 18 -19.05 -21.16 -2.06
N ALA A 19 -17.77 -21.50 -1.90
CA ALA A 19 -17.11 -21.64 -0.62
C ALA A 19 -15.90 -20.68 -0.53
N VAL A 20 -15.65 -20.15 0.67
CA VAL A 20 -14.46 -19.34 0.98
C VAL A 20 -13.63 -20.09 2.01
N ILE A 21 -12.34 -20.26 1.74
CA ILE A 21 -11.38 -20.90 2.64
C ILE A 21 -10.46 -19.80 3.19
N GLU A 22 -10.62 -19.44 4.46
CA GLU A 22 -9.85 -18.40 5.16
C GLU A 22 -9.52 -18.89 6.57
N PRO A 23 -8.24 -19.14 6.92
CA PRO A 23 -7.86 -19.61 8.25
C PRO A 23 -8.01 -18.53 9.33
N SER A 24 -7.96 -17.24 8.97
CA SER A 24 -8.14 -16.13 9.92
C SER A 24 -9.60 -15.96 10.32
N ASN A 25 -9.85 -15.82 11.63
CA ASN A 25 -11.16 -15.42 12.16
C ASN A 25 -11.40 -13.90 12.10
N LYS A 26 -10.40 -13.12 11.67
CA LYS A 26 -10.46 -11.66 11.56
C LYS A 26 -10.18 -11.21 10.13
N HIS A 27 -11.01 -10.28 9.63
CA HIS A 27 -10.78 -9.61 8.35
C HIS A 27 -10.36 -8.15 8.59
N TYR A 28 -9.20 -7.76 8.11
CA TYR A 28 -8.66 -6.41 8.29
C TYR A 28 -8.81 -5.57 7.03
N HIS A 29 -9.32 -4.36 7.17
CA HIS A 29 -9.24 -3.34 6.14
C HIS A 29 -7.86 -2.65 6.19
N GLN A 30 -6.84 -3.37 5.69
CA GLN A 30 -5.43 -2.97 5.76
C GLN A 30 -5.11 -1.53 5.29
N PRO A 31 -5.81 -0.94 4.29
CA PRO A 31 -5.59 0.46 3.94
C PRO A 31 -5.85 1.46 5.09
N LEU A 32 -6.57 1.08 6.15
CA LEU A 32 -6.82 1.94 7.32
C LEU A 32 -5.65 2.01 8.30
N TRP A 33 -4.65 1.14 8.20
CA TRP A 33 -3.51 1.17 9.13
C TRP A 33 -2.72 2.49 9.06
N THR A 34 -2.80 3.23 7.96
CA THR A 34 -2.19 4.57 7.84
C THR A 34 -3.03 5.70 8.45
N TYR A 35 -4.23 5.44 8.95
CA TYR A 35 -5.22 6.48 9.27
C TYR A 35 -5.48 6.73 10.75
N VAL A 36 -4.94 5.89 11.64
CA VAL A 36 -5.34 5.94 13.05
C VAL A 36 -4.21 6.44 13.92
N GLY A 37 -4.42 7.61 14.52
CA GLY A 37 -3.49 8.20 15.49
C GLY A 37 -3.70 7.62 16.88
N ILE A 38 -2.67 7.70 17.72
CA ILE A 38 -2.72 7.30 19.13
C ILE A 38 -3.29 8.48 19.94
N THR A 39 -4.18 8.20 20.89
CA THR A 39 -4.76 9.18 21.82
C THR A 39 -4.18 9.07 23.22
N THR A 40 -4.01 7.85 23.73
CA THR A 40 -3.43 7.59 25.05
C THR A 40 -2.58 6.32 25.03
N PHE A 41 -1.65 6.25 25.97
CA PHE A 41 -0.85 5.05 26.25
C PHE A 41 -1.30 4.47 27.60
N ASP A 42 -1.32 3.15 27.70
CA ASP A 42 -1.50 2.41 28.93
C ASP A 42 -0.36 1.38 29.04
N PRO A 43 0.81 1.81 29.54
CA PRO A 43 1.99 0.96 29.62
C PRO A 43 1.85 -0.18 30.62
N GLU A 44 0.98 -0.07 31.62
CA GLU A 44 0.76 -1.13 32.61
C GLU A 44 0.08 -2.35 31.95
N ASN A 45 -0.76 -2.12 30.94
CA ASN A 45 -1.44 -3.19 30.21
C ASN A 45 -0.82 -3.47 28.83
N ASN A 46 0.32 -2.86 28.50
CA ASN A 46 0.93 -2.90 27.17
C ASN A 46 -0.07 -2.56 26.04
N THR A 47 -0.88 -1.53 26.25
CA THR A 47 -1.85 -1.10 25.25
C THR A 47 -1.75 0.38 24.94
N LEU A 48 -2.29 0.76 23.79
CA LEU A 48 -2.51 2.13 23.39
C LEU A 48 -3.94 2.28 22.89
N ARG A 49 -4.53 3.45 23.09
CA ARG A 49 -5.86 3.77 22.58
C ARG A 49 -5.73 4.62 21.33
N LEU A 50 -6.36 4.15 20.27
CA LEU A 50 -6.45 4.81 18.98
C LEU A 50 -7.54 5.89 18.97
N ALA A 51 -7.41 6.86 18.07
CA ALA A 51 -8.33 7.99 17.92
C ALA A 51 -9.74 7.60 17.45
N ASP A 52 -9.91 6.39 16.93
CA ASP A 52 -11.20 5.79 16.61
C ASP A 52 -11.81 5.01 17.80
N GLY A 53 -11.16 5.06 18.97
CA GLY A 53 -11.60 4.42 20.19
C GLY A 53 -11.11 2.97 20.36
N GLN A 54 -10.45 2.39 19.36
CA GLN A 54 -9.90 1.03 19.46
C GLN A 54 -8.73 0.99 20.46
N THR A 55 -8.56 -0.14 21.12
CA THR A 55 -7.36 -0.42 21.93
C THR A 55 -6.49 -1.42 21.20
N VAL A 56 -5.21 -1.09 21.03
CA VAL A 56 -4.21 -1.94 20.38
C VAL A 56 -3.18 -2.34 21.42
N GLY A 57 -2.94 -3.64 21.56
CA GLY A 57 -1.83 -4.16 22.37
C GLY A 57 -0.51 -4.09 21.61
N TYR A 58 0.60 -3.99 22.34
CA TYR A 58 1.95 -4.04 21.77
C TYR A 58 2.84 -4.98 22.59
N ASP A 59 3.81 -5.63 21.93
CA ASP A 59 4.89 -6.34 22.64
C ASP A 59 6.01 -5.37 23.04
N TYR A 60 6.24 -4.34 22.21
CA TYR A 60 7.21 -3.27 22.45
C TYR A 60 6.63 -1.94 21.95
N LEU A 61 6.76 -0.88 22.75
CA LEU A 61 6.40 0.48 22.39
C LEU A 61 7.65 1.36 22.30
N ILE A 62 7.89 1.95 21.14
CA ILE A 62 8.96 2.93 20.93
C ILE A 62 8.33 4.31 20.86
N VAL A 63 8.65 5.16 21.84
CA VAL A 63 8.26 6.58 21.86
C VAL A 63 9.49 7.41 21.49
N ALA A 64 9.51 7.95 20.27
CA ALA A 64 10.60 8.79 19.79
C ALA A 64 10.14 10.25 19.66
N ALA A 65 10.81 11.17 20.38
CA ALA A 65 10.59 12.61 20.28
C ALA A 65 11.81 13.28 19.64
N GLY A 66 11.77 13.46 18.33
CA GLY A 66 12.90 14.00 17.56
C GLY A 66 13.92 12.94 17.14
N GLY A 67 15.05 13.39 16.60
CA GLY A 67 16.15 12.53 16.15
C GLY A 67 16.07 12.08 14.70
N ASN A 68 16.77 11.01 14.35
CA ASN A 68 16.77 10.40 13.02
C ASN A 68 15.57 9.45 12.88
N ALA A 69 14.54 9.89 12.16
CA ALA A 69 13.37 9.08 11.80
C ALA A 69 13.60 8.43 10.43
N LEU A 70 13.95 7.15 10.45
CA LEU A 70 14.30 6.36 9.28
C LEU A 70 13.10 5.54 8.78
N PHE A 71 12.80 5.65 7.50
CA PHE A 71 11.76 4.90 6.82
C PHE A 71 12.38 4.09 5.69
N THR A 72 11.93 2.85 5.47
CA THR A 72 12.51 1.98 4.44
C THR A 72 11.50 1.54 3.39
N PHE A 73 11.99 1.26 2.19
CA PHE A 73 11.28 0.57 1.12
C PHE A 73 12.17 -0.55 0.56
N PRO A 74 11.71 -1.81 0.49
CA PRO A 74 12.56 -2.94 0.11
C PRO A 74 12.84 -2.96 -1.39
N THR A 75 13.76 -3.82 -1.84
CA THR A 75 14.03 -4.07 -3.27
C THR A 75 13.09 -5.09 -3.90
N THR A 76 12.20 -5.69 -3.11
CA THR A 76 11.25 -6.73 -3.56
C THR A 76 9.88 -6.11 -3.86
N PRO A 77 9.04 -6.78 -4.68
CA PRO A 77 7.66 -6.35 -4.89
C PRO A 77 6.90 -6.23 -3.55
N LEU A 78 6.20 -5.12 -3.35
CA LEU A 78 5.46 -4.81 -2.12
C LEU A 78 3.96 -4.67 -2.44
N LYS A 79 3.09 -5.22 -1.59
CA LYS A 79 1.67 -4.83 -1.59
C LYS A 79 1.52 -3.35 -1.27
N CYS A 80 0.68 -2.63 -2.01
CA CYS A 80 0.50 -1.18 -1.89
C CYS A 80 1.86 -0.43 -1.80
N PRO A 81 2.64 -0.32 -2.90
CA PRO A 81 3.97 0.30 -2.88
C PRO A 81 3.98 1.76 -2.39
N GLY A 82 2.85 2.46 -2.42
CA GLY A 82 2.75 3.79 -1.82
C GLY A 82 2.77 3.82 -0.28
N ALA A 83 2.54 2.71 0.42
CA ALA A 83 2.35 2.73 1.88
C ALA A 83 3.59 3.21 2.68
N PRO A 84 4.83 2.77 2.39
CA PRO A 84 6.01 3.28 3.07
C PRO A 84 6.24 4.78 2.83
N THR A 85 5.92 5.25 1.62
CA THR A 85 5.93 6.69 1.32
C THR A 85 4.86 7.42 2.14
N LYS A 86 3.61 6.92 2.21
CA LYS A 86 2.52 7.55 3.00
C LYS A 86 2.91 7.74 4.46
N ILE A 87 3.40 6.68 5.12
CA ILE A 87 3.77 6.77 6.55
C ILE A 87 4.95 7.73 6.78
N THR A 88 5.88 7.84 5.83
CA THR A 88 6.97 8.82 5.89
C THR A 88 6.43 10.26 5.95
N PHE A 89 5.50 10.60 5.05
CA PHE A 89 4.91 11.95 5.00
C PHE A 89 3.96 12.22 6.16
N LEU A 90 3.22 11.22 6.62
CA LEU A 90 2.32 11.35 7.78
C LEU A 90 3.11 11.53 9.07
N ALA A 91 4.20 10.78 9.28
CA ALA A 91 5.08 11.00 10.42
C ALA A 91 5.71 12.38 10.38
N GLU A 92 6.16 12.82 9.19
CA GLU A 92 6.68 14.18 8.98
C GLU A 92 5.66 15.27 9.35
N GLU A 93 4.39 15.10 8.98
CA GLU A 93 3.31 16.00 9.38
C GLU A 93 3.11 15.99 10.91
N VAL A 94 3.10 14.81 11.53
CA VAL A 94 2.98 14.68 12.99
C VAL A 94 4.12 15.44 13.68
N PHE A 95 5.37 15.32 13.21
CA PHE A 95 6.48 16.06 13.79
C PHE A 95 6.31 17.58 13.68
N ARG A 96 5.67 18.08 12.61
CA ARG A 96 5.32 19.52 12.50
C ARG A 96 4.25 19.89 13.52
N LEU A 97 3.18 19.11 13.60
CA LEU A 97 2.04 19.38 14.48
C LEU A 97 2.42 19.32 15.97
N THR A 98 3.41 18.49 16.34
CA THR A 98 3.89 18.37 17.72
C THR A 98 5.09 19.28 18.03
N GLY A 99 5.53 20.11 17.08
CA GLY A 99 6.61 21.09 17.29
C GLY A 99 8.02 20.49 17.40
N VAL A 100 8.23 19.26 16.94
CA VAL A 100 9.54 18.58 16.98
C VAL A 100 10.21 18.43 15.61
N ARG A 101 9.57 18.90 14.52
CA ARG A 101 10.08 18.77 13.15
C ARG A 101 11.49 19.32 12.97
N ASP A 102 11.80 20.47 13.57
CA ASP A 102 13.11 21.11 13.47
C ASP A 102 14.22 20.33 14.19
N LYS A 103 13.83 19.41 15.08
CA LYS A 103 14.70 18.48 15.80
C LYS A 103 14.70 17.08 15.18
N THR A 104 14.05 16.89 14.04
CA THR A 104 13.86 15.57 13.42
C THR A 104 14.44 15.53 12.01
N ASN A 105 15.34 14.58 11.76
CA ASN A 105 15.81 14.25 10.43
C ASN A 105 14.93 13.13 9.86
N VAL A 106 14.06 13.47 8.91
CA VAL A 106 13.22 12.47 8.22
C VAL A 106 14.01 11.90 7.05
N ILE A 107 14.34 10.62 7.13
CA ILE A 107 15.18 9.91 6.15
C ILE A 107 14.37 8.78 5.53
N TYR A 108 14.27 8.76 4.21
CA TYR A 108 13.62 7.69 3.44
C TYR A 108 14.64 6.93 2.61
N ASN A 109 14.96 5.72 3.04
CA ASN A 109 15.85 4.80 2.34
C ASN A 109 15.04 3.90 1.42
N HIS A 110 15.19 4.12 0.12
CA HIS A 110 14.39 3.46 -0.90
C HIS A 110 15.25 2.48 -1.71
N GLY A 111 14.82 1.21 -1.80
CA GLY A 111 15.52 0.17 -2.54
C GLY A 111 15.48 0.34 -4.06
N GLY A 112 14.49 1.06 -4.58
CA GLY A 112 14.37 1.41 -6.02
C GLY A 112 15.06 2.72 -6.41
N THR A 113 14.76 3.18 -7.63
CA THR A 113 15.42 4.32 -8.29
C THR A 113 14.69 5.66 -8.16
N GLN A 114 13.40 5.63 -7.81
CA GLN A 114 12.49 6.76 -7.77
C GLN A 114 11.46 6.58 -6.64
N ILE A 115 10.84 7.67 -6.17
CA ILE A 115 9.95 7.62 -4.99
C ILE A 115 8.60 6.92 -5.24
N PHE A 116 8.19 6.84 -6.50
CA PHE A 116 6.93 6.24 -6.93
C PHE A 116 7.09 5.70 -8.34
N GLY A 117 6.56 4.52 -8.66
CA GLY A 117 6.85 3.82 -9.92
C GLY A 117 6.29 4.47 -11.19
N ILE A 118 5.38 5.44 -11.07
CA ILE A 118 4.80 6.16 -12.20
C ILE A 118 5.39 7.57 -12.25
N GLU A 119 6.22 7.84 -13.26
CA GLU A 119 6.98 9.09 -13.39
C GLU A 119 6.08 10.34 -13.27
N TYR A 120 4.91 10.31 -13.91
CA TYR A 120 3.91 11.38 -13.88
C TYR A 120 3.55 11.83 -12.44
N PHE A 121 3.42 10.90 -11.50
CA PHE A 121 3.14 11.18 -10.09
C PHE A 121 4.43 11.33 -9.28
N ALA A 122 5.51 10.63 -9.64
CA ALA A 122 6.79 10.69 -8.95
C ALA A 122 7.28 12.13 -8.81
N HIS A 123 7.34 12.89 -9.92
CA HIS A 123 7.78 14.30 -9.91
C HIS A 123 7.04 15.17 -8.89
N ALA A 124 5.72 15.01 -8.77
CA ALA A 124 4.90 15.77 -7.82
C ALA A 124 5.19 15.39 -6.36
N ILE A 125 5.37 14.08 -6.11
CA ILE A 125 5.68 13.55 -4.78
C ILE A 125 7.09 13.95 -4.35
N GLU A 126 8.05 13.93 -5.27
CA GLU A 126 9.43 14.34 -5.03
C GLU A 126 9.54 15.82 -4.69
N LYS A 127 8.83 16.67 -5.45
CA LYS A 127 8.73 18.10 -5.13
C LYS A 127 8.15 18.32 -3.72
N LEU A 128 7.09 17.59 -3.36
CA LEU A 128 6.50 17.71 -2.02
C LEU A 128 7.46 17.20 -0.93
N ALA A 129 8.26 16.17 -1.21
CA ALA A 129 9.29 15.69 -0.30
C ALA A 129 10.37 16.76 -0.06
N ASP A 130 10.79 17.47 -1.11
CA ASP A 130 11.75 18.57 -1.02
C ASP A 130 11.20 19.74 -0.21
N GLU A 131 9.96 20.16 -0.49
CA GLU A 131 9.25 21.20 0.28
C GLU A 131 9.14 20.85 1.78
N ARG A 132 9.06 19.56 2.09
CA ARG A 132 8.97 19.05 3.46
C ARG A 132 10.33 18.71 4.08
N GLY A 133 11.43 18.85 3.35
CA GLY A 133 12.77 18.53 3.83
C GLY A 133 12.95 17.04 4.17
N ILE A 134 12.31 16.14 3.43
CA ILE A 134 12.45 14.69 3.57
C ILE A 134 13.68 14.24 2.78
N LYS A 135 14.71 13.77 3.48
CA LYS A 135 15.94 13.27 2.84
C LYS A 135 15.70 11.90 2.25
N ARG A 136 15.96 11.75 0.94
CA ARG A 136 15.72 10.50 0.21
C ARG A 136 17.05 9.90 -0.23
N ASN A 137 17.25 8.62 0.02
CA ASN A 137 18.42 7.88 -0.45
C ASN A 137 17.95 6.67 -1.27
N PHE A 138 18.23 6.67 -2.57
CA PHE A 138 17.91 5.56 -3.47
C PHE A 138 19.03 4.50 -3.47
N TYR A 139 18.70 3.27 -3.85
CA TYR A 139 19.62 2.11 -3.89
C TYR A 139 20.25 1.74 -2.53
N THR A 140 19.53 1.93 -1.43
CA THR A 140 20.19 2.04 -0.11
C THR A 140 20.59 0.74 0.60
N ASN A 141 20.43 -0.43 -0.02
CA ASN A 141 20.92 -1.66 0.60
C ASN A 141 22.43 -1.86 0.39
N TYR A 142 23.00 -1.36 -0.71
CA TYR A 142 24.41 -1.54 -1.07
C TYR A 142 24.91 -0.37 -1.94
N LYS A 143 26.05 0.24 -1.59
CA LYS A 143 26.84 1.03 -2.54
C LYS A 143 28.16 0.30 -2.75
N ASN A 144 28.45 -0.11 -3.98
CA ASN A 144 29.67 -0.84 -4.33
C ASN A 144 29.89 -2.15 -3.55
N GLY A 145 28.82 -2.81 -3.09
CA GLY A 145 28.91 -4.05 -2.30
C GLY A 145 29.12 -3.82 -0.79
N GLU A 146 29.23 -2.58 -0.32
CA GLU A 146 29.33 -2.27 1.11
C GLU A 146 27.97 -1.94 1.73
N LEU A 147 27.74 -2.49 2.92
CA LEU A 147 26.61 -2.16 3.78
C LEU A 147 26.73 -0.72 4.26
N LYS A 148 25.69 0.08 4.04
CA LYS A 148 25.62 1.45 4.55
C LYS A 148 24.88 1.47 5.88
N THR A 149 25.59 1.87 6.94
CA THR A 149 25.00 2.07 8.27
C THR A 149 24.29 3.41 8.34
N PHE A 150 23.12 3.42 8.97
CA PHE A 150 22.35 4.62 9.28
C PHE A 150 21.96 4.59 10.75
N GLU A 151 22.34 5.63 11.49
CA GLU A 151 21.87 5.86 12.85
C GLU A 151 20.39 6.27 12.84
N TYR A 152 19.59 5.69 13.72
CA TYR A 152 18.17 5.99 13.84
C TYR A 152 17.72 6.05 15.31
N ASP A 153 16.82 6.99 15.60
CA ASP A 153 16.09 7.08 16.86
C ASP A 153 14.67 6.48 16.73
N PHE A 154 14.16 6.46 15.49
CA PHE A 154 12.93 5.79 15.09
C PHE A 154 13.16 5.10 13.75
N ILE A 155 12.68 3.86 13.59
CA ILE A 155 12.70 3.17 12.30
C ILE A 155 11.34 2.55 11.95
N HIS A 156 10.85 2.85 10.75
CA HIS A 156 9.76 2.13 10.12
C HIS A 156 10.32 1.24 9.00
N ILE A 157 10.17 -0.08 9.18
CA ILE A 157 10.65 -1.07 8.22
C ILE A 157 9.48 -1.56 7.37
N ALA A 158 9.54 -1.34 6.05
CA ALA A 158 8.70 -2.06 5.10
C ALA A 158 9.37 -3.40 4.78
N PRO A 159 8.83 -4.54 5.24
CA PRO A 159 9.51 -5.82 5.10
C PRO A 159 9.52 -6.26 3.62
N PRO A 160 10.57 -6.97 3.17
CA PRO A 160 10.53 -7.66 1.90
C PRO A 160 9.31 -8.58 1.80
N GLN A 161 8.66 -8.61 0.64
CA GLN A 161 7.47 -9.44 0.41
C GLN A 161 7.69 -10.35 -0.81
N GLY A 162 6.87 -11.38 -0.89
CA GLY A 162 6.87 -12.33 -1.99
C GLY A 162 5.64 -13.22 -1.94
N PRO A 163 5.49 -14.14 -2.92
CA PRO A 163 4.35 -15.03 -2.94
C PRO A 163 4.37 -15.95 -1.71
N PRO A 164 3.19 -16.29 -1.14
CA PRO A 164 3.08 -17.26 -0.05
C PRO A 164 3.70 -18.62 -0.42
N ASN A 165 4.33 -19.29 0.54
CA ASN A 165 5.05 -20.55 0.27
C ASN A 165 4.14 -21.63 -0.34
N PHE A 166 2.91 -21.80 0.17
CA PHE A 166 1.97 -22.78 -0.37
C PHE A 166 1.57 -22.52 -1.84
N ILE A 167 1.66 -21.26 -2.30
CA ILE A 167 1.46 -20.91 -3.71
C ILE A 167 2.73 -21.24 -4.49
N LYS A 168 3.91 -20.79 -4.03
CA LYS A 168 5.21 -21.05 -4.67
C LYS A 168 5.48 -22.54 -4.92
N GLU A 169 5.06 -23.39 -4.00
CA GLU A 169 5.26 -24.84 -4.05
C GLU A 169 4.20 -25.56 -4.93
N SER A 170 3.22 -24.82 -5.46
CA SER A 170 2.14 -25.38 -6.28
C SER A 170 2.51 -25.47 -7.77
N LYS A 171 1.66 -26.14 -8.55
CA LYS A 171 1.77 -26.17 -10.03
C LYS A 171 1.12 -24.98 -10.72
N LEU A 172 0.65 -23.99 -9.96
CA LEU A 172 -0.12 -22.84 -10.47
C LEU A 172 0.79 -21.63 -10.78
N VAL A 173 2.10 -21.76 -10.59
CA VAL A 173 3.00 -20.60 -10.56
C VAL A 173 3.73 -20.34 -11.87
N ASP A 174 4.06 -19.08 -12.08
CA ASP A 174 5.04 -18.63 -13.06
C ASP A 174 6.48 -18.88 -12.59
N ALA A 175 7.47 -18.48 -13.39
CA ALA A 175 8.88 -18.61 -13.05
C ALA A 175 9.30 -17.83 -11.79
N ASN A 176 8.49 -16.88 -11.32
CA ASN A 176 8.75 -16.04 -10.15
C ASN A 176 7.94 -16.48 -8.91
N GLY A 177 7.16 -17.55 -9.01
CA GLY A 177 6.38 -18.11 -7.90
C GLY A 177 5.01 -17.48 -7.68
N TRP A 178 4.53 -16.60 -8.57
CA TRP A 178 3.19 -16.01 -8.51
C TRP A 178 2.19 -16.82 -9.33
N VAL A 179 0.89 -16.76 -9.02
CA VAL A 179 -0.11 -17.52 -9.81
C VAL A 179 -0.12 -17.04 -11.26
N ASP A 180 0.16 -17.95 -12.20
CA ASP A 180 0.38 -17.69 -13.62
C ASP A 180 -0.93 -17.42 -14.38
N VAL A 181 -1.28 -16.14 -14.52
CA VAL A 181 -2.52 -15.70 -15.15
C VAL A 181 -2.28 -14.91 -16.44
N ASN A 182 -3.25 -15.02 -17.34
CA ASN A 182 -3.38 -14.15 -18.49
C ASN A 182 -3.76 -12.74 -17.99
N LYS A 183 -2.95 -11.75 -18.36
CA LYS A 183 -3.11 -10.37 -17.89
C LYS A 183 -4.44 -9.71 -18.27
N ASP A 184 -5.07 -10.14 -19.36
CA ASP A 184 -6.29 -9.50 -19.86
C ASP A 184 -7.55 -10.12 -19.23
N THR A 185 -7.51 -11.41 -18.90
CA THR A 185 -8.69 -12.20 -18.48
C THR A 185 -8.63 -12.71 -17.03
N LEU A 186 -7.47 -12.61 -16.37
CA LEU A 186 -7.19 -13.12 -15.02
C LEU A 186 -7.29 -14.65 -14.89
N ARG A 187 -7.57 -15.35 -16.00
CA ARG A 187 -7.61 -16.81 -16.08
C ARG A 187 -6.19 -17.36 -16.13
N HIS A 188 -5.96 -18.48 -15.48
CA HIS A 188 -4.67 -19.15 -15.50
C HIS A 188 -4.27 -19.56 -16.94
N ASN A 189 -3.00 -19.38 -17.32
CA ASN A 189 -2.54 -19.64 -18.69
C ASN A 189 -2.61 -21.14 -19.07
N LYS A 190 -2.31 -22.04 -18.14
CA LYS A 190 -2.40 -23.50 -18.30
C LYS A 190 -3.75 -24.13 -17.94
N TYR A 191 -4.41 -23.72 -16.84
CA TYR A 191 -5.63 -24.37 -16.34
C TYR A 191 -6.86 -23.49 -16.58
N SER A 192 -7.72 -23.89 -17.52
CA SER A 192 -8.86 -23.07 -17.98
C SER A 192 -9.94 -22.80 -16.92
N ASN A 193 -9.97 -23.57 -15.85
CA ASN A 193 -10.91 -23.44 -14.73
C ASN A 193 -10.30 -22.77 -13.49
N VAL A 194 -9.08 -22.22 -13.59
CA VAL A 194 -8.39 -21.54 -12.49
C VAL A 194 -8.28 -20.05 -12.82
N PHE A 195 -8.53 -19.20 -11.81
CA PHE A 195 -8.43 -17.75 -11.91
C PHE A 195 -7.70 -17.22 -10.68
N ALA A 196 -6.93 -16.14 -10.82
CA ALA A 196 -6.30 -15.46 -9.69
C ALA A 196 -6.32 -13.95 -9.88
N LEU A 197 -6.39 -13.25 -8.75
CA LEU A 197 -6.53 -11.80 -8.66
C LEU A 197 -5.78 -11.28 -7.44
N GLY A 198 -5.46 -9.99 -7.45
CA GLY A 198 -4.77 -9.32 -6.34
C GLY A 198 -3.33 -9.79 -6.14
N ASP A 199 -2.84 -9.63 -4.91
CA ASP A 199 -1.41 -9.72 -4.58
C ASP A 199 -0.75 -11.07 -4.93
N CYS A 200 -1.51 -12.17 -4.98
CA CYS A 200 -0.96 -13.48 -5.30
C CYS A 200 -0.79 -13.74 -6.81
N SER A 201 -1.41 -12.94 -7.66
CA SER A 201 -1.36 -13.09 -9.12
C SER A 201 -0.07 -12.54 -9.72
N SER A 202 0.27 -13.03 -10.91
CA SER A 202 1.35 -12.53 -11.76
C SER A 202 0.97 -11.27 -12.57
N LEU A 203 -0.18 -10.64 -12.29
CA LEU A 203 -0.62 -9.44 -13.02
C LEU A 203 0.46 -8.34 -12.97
N PRO A 204 0.90 -7.79 -14.12
CA PRO A 204 1.96 -6.79 -14.19
C PRO A 204 1.41 -5.40 -13.85
N THR A 205 0.83 -5.26 -12.66
CA THR A 205 0.27 -4.01 -12.15
C THR A 205 0.55 -3.87 -10.65
N SER A 206 0.21 -2.72 -10.06
CA SER A 206 0.39 -2.54 -8.63
C SER A 206 -0.50 -3.51 -7.86
N LYS A 207 0.08 -4.20 -6.87
CA LYS A 207 -0.61 -5.11 -5.97
C LYS A 207 -1.51 -4.32 -5.02
N ILE A 208 -2.72 -3.98 -5.51
CA ILE A 208 -3.70 -3.08 -4.90
C ILE A 208 -5.08 -3.77 -4.85
N ALA A 209 -5.89 -3.37 -3.89
CA ALA A 209 -7.14 -4.02 -3.51
C ALA A 209 -8.39 -3.69 -4.34
N ASP A 210 -8.28 -3.20 -5.59
CA ASP A 210 -9.44 -2.68 -6.33
C ASP A 210 -9.58 -3.25 -7.75
N LEU A 211 -10.59 -4.10 -7.92
CA LEU A 211 -11.09 -4.58 -9.21
C LEU A 211 -12.61 -4.51 -9.11
N GLN A 212 -13.21 -3.41 -9.56
CA GLN A 212 -14.66 -3.26 -9.61
C GLN A 212 -15.14 -3.20 -11.07
N GLY A 213 -16.12 -4.04 -11.41
CA GLY A 213 -17.19 -3.63 -12.33
C GLY A 213 -17.10 -3.95 -13.84
N LYS A 214 -16.47 -5.05 -14.31
CA LYS A 214 -16.62 -5.45 -15.73
C LYS A 214 -17.18 -6.88 -15.90
N LYS A 215 -18.11 -7.07 -16.85
CA LYS A 215 -18.76 -8.36 -17.19
C LYS A 215 -17.76 -9.30 -17.90
N VAL A 216 -17.74 -10.57 -17.50
CA VAL A 216 -16.62 -11.52 -17.66
C VAL A 216 -16.36 -12.03 -19.08
N GLU A 217 -17.29 -11.92 -20.03
CA GLU A 217 -17.16 -12.66 -21.30
C GLU A 217 -16.39 -11.91 -22.41
N GLN A 218 -16.13 -10.62 -22.24
CA GLN A 218 -15.37 -9.78 -23.20
C GLN A 218 -14.53 -8.68 -22.52
N ALA A 219 -14.45 -8.66 -21.19
CA ALA A 219 -13.71 -7.63 -20.48
C ALA A 219 -12.20 -7.90 -20.53
N VAL A 220 -11.46 -6.97 -21.13
CA VAL A 220 -10.00 -6.87 -21.02
C VAL A 220 -9.69 -6.00 -19.81
N TYR A 221 -8.90 -6.53 -18.88
CA TYR A 221 -8.32 -5.73 -17.82
C TYR A 221 -7.20 -4.86 -18.39
N ASP A 222 -7.31 -3.55 -18.19
CA ASP A 222 -6.39 -2.51 -18.71
C ASP A 222 -5.21 -2.26 -17.75
N GLY A 223 -5.10 -3.03 -16.67
CA GLY A 223 -4.07 -2.86 -15.66
C GLY A 223 -4.35 -1.71 -14.69
N TYR A 224 -5.56 -1.14 -14.66
CA TYR A 224 -5.90 -0.03 -13.78
C TYR A 224 -5.52 -0.30 -12.31
N SER A 225 -4.92 0.71 -11.68
CA SER A 225 -4.50 0.73 -10.29
C SER A 225 -4.70 2.13 -9.72
N SER A 226 -5.12 2.19 -8.46
CA SER A 226 -5.29 3.45 -7.71
C SER A 226 -4.54 3.41 -6.40
N CYS A 227 -3.67 4.39 -6.18
CA CYS A 227 -2.93 4.57 -4.95
C CYS A 227 -3.26 5.94 -4.35
N PRO A 228 -4.18 6.02 -3.36
CA PRO A 228 -4.43 7.25 -2.63
C PRO A 228 -3.21 7.59 -1.76
N MET A 229 -2.37 8.51 -2.23
CA MET A 229 -1.12 8.93 -1.59
C MET A 229 -1.40 9.97 -0.52
N ILE A 230 -1.73 9.48 0.67
CA ILE A 230 -2.07 10.29 1.84
C ILE A 230 -0.79 10.91 2.39
N PHE A 231 -0.70 12.24 2.30
CA PHE A 231 0.48 12.99 2.75
C PHE A 231 0.15 14.00 3.85
N SER A 232 -1.13 14.24 4.12
CA SER A 232 -1.57 14.93 5.33
C SER A 232 -2.85 14.28 5.86
N ARG A 233 -3.20 14.57 7.11
CA ARG A 233 -4.44 14.12 7.74
C ARG A 233 -5.67 14.47 6.90
N ASP A 234 -5.62 15.58 6.17
CA ASP A 234 -6.72 16.15 5.40
C ASP A 234 -6.52 16.18 3.87
N ARG A 235 -5.38 15.74 3.32
CA ARG A 235 -5.11 15.78 1.86
C ARG A 235 -4.35 14.55 1.37
N LEU A 236 -4.61 14.20 0.11
CA LEU A 236 -3.86 13.19 -0.63
C LEU A 236 -3.56 13.63 -2.06
N ILE A 237 -2.56 13.01 -2.69
CA ILE A 237 -2.42 12.91 -4.15
C ILE A 237 -3.15 11.63 -4.58
N LEU A 238 -4.07 11.71 -5.54
CA LEU A 238 -4.81 10.53 -6.01
C LEU A 238 -4.12 9.97 -7.26
N ALA A 239 -3.20 9.02 -7.06
CA ALA A 239 -2.46 8.43 -8.17
C ALA A 239 -3.28 7.31 -8.81
N GLU A 240 -3.77 7.52 -10.03
CA GLU A 240 -4.48 6.51 -10.82
C GLU A 240 -3.76 6.29 -12.15
N TYR A 241 -3.54 5.03 -12.51
CA TYR A 241 -2.67 4.66 -13.63
C TYR A 241 -2.96 3.25 -14.11
N SER A 242 -2.51 2.94 -15.32
CA SER A 242 -2.38 1.54 -15.77
C SER A 242 -0.99 1.03 -15.41
N GLY A 243 -0.93 -0.09 -14.69
CA GLY A 243 0.33 -0.82 -14.50
C GLY A 243 0.90 -1.40 -15.80
N TYR A 244 0.08 -1.58 -16.84
CA TYR A 244 0.51 -2.18 -18.11
C TYR A 244 1.23 -1.18 -18.99
N THR A 245 0.75 0.07 -19.01
CA THR A 245 1.32 1.13 -19.84
C THR A 245 2.19 2.10 -19.05
N SER A 246 2.12 2.06 -17.71
CA SER A 246 2.73 3.06 -16.81
C SER A 246 2.25 4.50 -17.05
N MET A 247 1.08 4.66 -17.69
CA MET A 247 0.47 5.95 -17.99
C MET A 247 -0.63 6.28 -16.97
N PRO A 248 -0.86 7.58 -16.67
CA PRO A 248 -1.97 7.99 -15.82
C PRO A 248 -3.32 7.59 -16.43
N LEU A 249 -4.25 7.19 -15.56
CA LEU A 249 -5.64 6.87 -15.85
C LEU A 249 -6.52 7.56 -14.81
N GLU A 250 -6.44 8.90 -14.78
CA GLU A 250 -7.15 9.73 -13.81
C GLU A 250 -8.67 9.69 -14.03
N THR A 251 -9.43 9.46 -12.95
CA THR A 251 -10.89 9.41 -12.97
C THR A 251 -11.51 10.79 -13.07
N PHE A 252 -10.90 11.80 -12.44
CA PHE A 252 -11.44 13.15 -12.35
C PHE A 252 -10.74 14.12 -13.31
N SER A 253 -11.48 15.15 -13.73
CA SER A 253 -10.98 16.19 -14.65
C SER A 253 -10.04 17.22 -14.00
N PHE A 254 -9.81 17.13 -12.68
CA PHE A 254 -8.87 17.99 -11.97
C PHE A 254 -7.50 17.30 -11.86
N ASP A 255 -6.44 18.11 -11.78
CA ASP A 255 -5.07 17.60 -11.65
C ASP A 255 -4.88 16.82 -10.33
N GLN A 256 -4.83 15.48 -10.42
CA GLN A 256 -4.80 14.61 -9.25
C GLN A 256 -3.41 14.51 -8.61
N ARG A 257 -2.40 15.11 -9.23
CA ARG A 257 -1.05 15.29 -8.66
C ARG A 257 -1.00 16.36 -7.57
N LYS A 258 -2.07 17.12 -7.36
CA LYS A 258 -2.15 18.16 -6.32
C LYS A 258 -2.71 17.60 -5.03
N LEU A 259 -2.19 18.07 -3.89
CA LEU A 259 -2.75 17.75 -2.58
C LEU A 259 -4.21 18.22 -2.49
N SER A 260 -5.13 17.26 -2.46
CA SER A 260 -6.57 17.50 -2.56
C SER A 260 -7.29 17.07 -1.28
N LYS A 261 -8.02 18.03 -0.69
CA LYS A 261 -8.97 17.76 0.41
C LYS A 261 -10.19 16.98 -0.09
N VAL A 262 -10.63 17.27 -1.30
CA VAL A 262 -11.77 16.58 -1.92
C VAL A 262 -11.44 15.11 -2.12
N SER A 263 -10.27 14.81 -2.70
CA SER A 263 -9.85 13.43 -2.89
C SER A 263 -9.65 12.69 -1.56
N GLN A 264 -9.16 13.38 -0.52
CA GLN A 264 -9.08 12.81 0.83
C GLN A 264 -10.47 12.51 1.41
N TYR A 265 -11.43 13.42 1.24
CA TYR A 265 -12.81 13.22 1.67
C TYR A 265 -13.42 12.00 0.96
N LEU A 266 -13.27 11.90 -0.37
CA LEU A 266 -13.73 10.74 -1.14
C LEU A 266 -13.10 9.44 -0.62
N ASN A 267 -11.79 9.43 -0.35
CA ASN A 267 -11.13 8.24 0.18
C ASN A 267 -11.61 7.84 1.60
N LYS A 268 -11.96 8.82 2.44
CA LYS A 268 -12.47 8.55 3.80
C LYS A 268 -13.94 8.14 3.82
N GLU A 269 -14.79 8.79 3.04
CA GLU A 269 -16.24 8.60 3.13
C GLU A 269 -16.76 7.54 2.16
N ILE A 270 -16.14 7.40 0.99
CA ILE A 270 -16.58 6.50 -0.08
C ILE A 270 -15.63 5.30 -0.21
N GLY A 271 -14.33 5.53 -0.03
CA GLY A 271 -13.31 4.48 -0.09
C GLY A 271 -13.26 3.55 1.13
N ARG A 272 -14.05 3.84 2.18
CA ARG A 272 -14.21 2.94 3.34
C ARG A 272 -15.43 2.05 3.11
N PRO A 273 -15.30 0.72 3.22
CA PRO A 273 -16.47 -0.12 3.29
C PRO A 273 -17.30 0.34 4.50
N GLN A 274 -18.57 0.64 4.25
CA GLN A 274 -19.59 0.79 5.29
C GLN A 274 -19.63 -0.56 6.01
N VAL A 275 -19.18 -0.59 7.27
CA VAL A 275 -19.22 -1.79 8.13
C VAL A 275 -20.60 -1.90 8.74
#